data_AF-A0A952NZQ3-F1
#
_entry.id   AF-A0A952NZQ3-F1
#
_cell.length_a   1.000
_cell.length_b   1.000
_cell.length_c   1.000
_cell.angle_alpha   90.00
_cell.angle_beta   90.00
_cell.angle_gamma   90.00
#
_symmetry.space_group_name_H-M   'P 1'
#
loop_
_entity.id
_entity.type
_entity.pdbx_description
1 polymer ?
#
loop_
_entity_poly.entity_id
_entity_poly.type
_entity_poly.pdbx_seq_one_letter_code
_entity_poly.pdbx_strand_id
1 'polypeptide(L)'
;MKKLIAGFTVFLTWGSFATAAPILNESMAASGVITVYGDSVDPKLFYYAPNHMGVCRDEAGQPIFAYKNYVNNSGYKRGLVMTTMCLKYGKEIESVIAEIKSRVPDARFAGVAFTSSQMILKDESIAGLLASNSCNHPGGVIGQEQACSFVFNSNGRKVFTELMKVGLGLVLNFEYTIHGVRRNAAGGFDDASGTFYVAARIMKEDATRIPELQ
;
A
#
# COMPACT_ATOMS: atom_id res chain seq x y z
N MET A 1 45.66 40.96 -37.93
CA MET A 1 44.18 41.05 -37.77
C MET A 1 43.72 39.93 -36.85
N LYS A 2 43.30 40.26 -35.62
CA LYS A 2 42.81 39.30 -34.61
C LYS A 2 41.34 39.00 -34.90
N LYS A 3 40.98 37.73 -35.16
CA LYS A 3 39.58 37.31 -35.29
C LYS A 3 39.08 36.85 -33.91
N LEU A 4 38.04 37.52 -33.41
CA LEU A 4 37.29 37.15 -32.21
C LEU A 4 36.65 35.77 -32.42
N ILE A 5 36.91 34.87 -31.47
CA ILE A 5 36.15 33.63 -31.31
C ILE A 5 34.87 34.03 -30.55
N ALA A 6 33.75 34.08 -31.27
CA ALA A 6 32.43 34.25 -30.67
C ALA A 6 32.09 32.99 -29.86
N GLY A 7 32.05 33.14 -28.54
CA GLY A 7 31.67 32.09 -27.60
C GLY A 7 30.21 31.67 -27.83
N PHE A 8 30.02 30.43 -28.23
CA PHE A 8 28.73 29.77 -28.29
C PHE A 8 28.35 29.36 -26.86
N THR A 9 27.73 30.27 -26.12
CA THR A 9 27.19 29.97 -24.77
C THR A 9 25.92 29.15 -24.94
N VAL A 10 26.05 27.82 -24.85
CA VAL A 10 24.90 26.92 -24.72
C VAL A 10 24.29 27.16 -23.34
N PHE A 11 23.23 27.96 -23.28
CA PHE A 11 22.31 27.98 -22.15
C PHE A 11 21.62 26.60 -22.09
N LEU A 12 22.19 25.69 -21.30
CA LEU A 12 21.46 24.53 -20.80
C LEU A 12 20.38 25.06 -19.87
N THR A 13 19.22 25.40 -20.42
CA THR A 13 18.02 25.58 -19.62
C THR A 13 17.72 24.23 -18.99
N TRP A 14 17.96 24.13 -17.68
CA TRP A 14 17.44 23.07 -16.85
C TRP A 14 15.92 23.27 -16.82
N GLY A 15 15.25 22.80 -17.87
CA GLY A 15 13.81 22.65 -17.84
C GLY A 15 13.52 21.69 -16.70
N SER A 16 12.97 22.21 -15.60
CA SER A 16 12.27 21.39 -14.63
C SER A 16 11.17 20.68 -15.41
N PHE A 17 11.46 19.47 -15.87
CA PHE A 17 10.44 18.55 -16.34
C PHE A 17 9.52 18.39 -15.13
N ALA A 18 8.35 19.02 -15.18
CA ALA A 18 7.29 18.76 -14.23
C ALA A 18 7.04 17.25 -14.32
N THR A 19 7.56 16.52 -13.34
CA THR A 19 7.37 15.08 -13.26
C THR A 19 5.88 14.84 -13.06
N ALA A 20 5.27 14.12 -13.99
CA ALA A 20 3.91 13.64 -13.90
C ALA A 20 3.70 12.99 -12.52
N ALA A 21 2.77 13.53 -11.75
CA ALA A 21 2.58 13.20 -10.35
C ALA A 21 1.11 13.39 -9.93
N PRO A 22 0.61 12.61 -8.97
CA PRO A 22 -0.76 12.76 -8.47
C PRO A 22 -0.95 14.10 -7.75
N ILE A 23 -2.07 14.77 -8.01
CA ILE A 23 -2.46 16.02 -7.32
C ILE A 23 -3.19 15.67 -6.01
N LEU A 24 -2.47 15.68 -4.89
CA LEU A 24 -2.93 15.10 -3.62
C LEU A 24 -4.07 15.86 -2.94
N ASN A 25 -4.29 17.13 -3.29
CA ASN A 25 -5.38 17.95 -2.76
C ASN A 25 -6.62 18.00 -3.67
N GLU A 26 -6.64 17.24 -4.78
CA GLU A 26 -7.75 17.17 -5.73
C GLU A 26 -8.20 15.72 -5.91
N SER A 27 -9.12 15.26 -5.05
CA SER A 27 -9.73 13.94 -5.19
C SER A 27 -10.83 13.98 -6.25
N MET A 28 -10.68 13.16 -7.29
CA MET A 28 -11.66 13.00 -8.38
C MET A 28 -12.80 12.07 -7.99
N ALA A 29 -12.53 11.14 -7.07
CA ALA A 29 -13.50 10.24 -6.48
C ALA A 29 -12.95 9.72 -5.14
N ALA A 30 -13.75 9.81 -4.08
CA ALA A 30 -13.49 9.15 -2.81
C ALA A 30 -14.70 8.25 -2.50
N SER A 31 -14.63 6.99 -2.93
CA SER A 31 -15.48 5.96 -2.32
C SER A 31 -14.72 5.48 -1.09
N GLY A 32 -15.38 5.07 0.00
CA GLY A 32 -14.69 4.58 1.21
C GLY A 32 -13.66 3.46 0.96
N VAL A 33 -13.57 2.93 -0.26
CA VAL A 33 -12.69 1.83 -0.71
C VAL A 33 -11.50 2.31 -1.57
N ILE A 34 -11.61 3.45 -2.28
CA ILE A 34 -10.54 3.97 -3.16
C ILE A 34 -10.54 5.50 -3.21
N THR A 35 -9.35 6.08 -3.29
CA THR A 35 -9.17 7.51 -3.61
C THR A 35 -8.52 7.64 -4.98
N VAL A 36 -9.06 8.49 -5.85
CA VAL A 36 -8.52 8.73 -7.20
C VAL A 36 -8.03 10.17 -7.33
N TYR A 37 -6.80 10.32 -7.82
CA TYR A 37 -6.13 11.60 -8.08
C TYR A 37 -5.94 11.82 -9.57
N GLY A 38 -6.05 13.06 -10.04
CA GLY A 38 -5.61 13.44 -11.38
C GLY A 38 -4.08 13.58 -11.45
N ASP A 39 -3.53 13.47 -12.66
CA ASP A 39 -2.13 13.79 -12.93
C ASP A 39 -1.92 15.30 -13.14
N SER A 40 -0.76 15.80 -12.69
CA SER A 40 -0.36 17.21 -12.80
C SER A 40 -0.06 17.67 -14.24
N VAL A 41 0.18 16.76 -15.17
CA VAL A 41 0.60 17.03 -16.55
C VAL A 41 -0.38 16.47 -17.58
N ASP A 42 -0.81 15.21 -17.42
CA ASP A 42 -1.74 14.55 -18.34
C ASP A 42 -3.17 14.49 -17.77
N PRO A 43 -4.11 15.31 -18.28
CA PRO A 43 -5.49 15.32 -17.78
C PRO A 43 -6.27 14.01 -18.02
N LYS A 44 -5.70 13.06 -18.78
CA LYS A 44 -6.28 11.73 -19.02
C LYS A 44 -5.66 10.64 -18.14
N LEU A 45 -4.61 10.93 -17.36
CA LEU A 45 -4.01 9.97 -16.44
C LEU A 45 -4.55 10.18 -15.02
N PHE A 46 -4.97 9.09 -14.41
CA PHE A 46 -5.49 9.07 -13.05
C PHE A 46 -4.72 8.05 -12.22
N TYR A 47 -4.43 8.43 -10.97
CA TYR A 47 -3.80 7.55 -10.01
C TYR A 47 -4.79 7.09 -8.96
N TYR A 48 -4.77 5.81 -8.62
CA TYR A 48 -5.61 5.29 -7.55
C TYR A 48 -4.80 4.84 -6.33
N ALA A 49 -5.35 5.13 -5.15
CA ALA A 49 -4.85 4.74 -3.85
C ALA A 49 -5.89 3.85 -3.15
N PRO A 50 -5.54 2.62 -2.73
CA PRO A 50 -6.47 1.72 -2.06
C PRO A 50 -6.70 2.13 -0.61
N ASN A 51 -7.86 1.72 -0.09
CA ASN A 51 -8.20 1.93 1.32
C ASN A 51 -8.20 0.63 2.17
N HIS A 52 -7.91 -0.54 1.58
CA HIS A 52 -7.73 -1.79 2.33
C HIS A 52 -6.75 -2.79 1.68
N MET A 53 -6.20 -3.68 2.51
CA MET A 53 -5.30 -4.77 2.15
C MET A 53 -5.80 -6.10 2.71
N GLY A 54 -5.49 -7.20 2.03
CA GLY A 54 -5.76 -8.54 2.53
C GLY A 54 -4.79 -9.56 1.96
N VAL A 55 -4.91 -10.81 2.39
CA VAL A 55 -4.04 -11.89 1.93
C VAL A 55 -4.15 -12.06 0.40
N CYS A 56 -3.00 -12.16 -0.26
CA CYS A 56 -2.89 -12.47 -1.69
C CYS A 56 -3.35 -13.89 -1.95
N ARG A 57 -3.85 -14.15 -3.16
CA ARG A 57 -4.17 -15.50 -3.62
C ARG A 57 -3.28 -15.84 -4.80
N ASP A 58 -2.80 -17.08 -4.86
CA ASP A 58 -2.05 -17.59 -6.01
C ASP A 58 -2.95 -17.77 -7.25
N GLU A 59 -2.36 -18.22 -8.36
CA GLU A 59 -3.08 -18.48 -9.62
C GLU A 59 -4.19 -19.52 -9.47
N ALA A 60 -4.11 -20.42 -8.47
CA ALA A 60 -5.12 -21.41 -8.14
C ALA A 60 -6.17 -20.89 -7.13
N GLY A 61 -6.13 -19.60 -6.78
CA GLY A 61 -7.04 -18.96 -5.84
C GLY A 61 -6.76 -19.28 -4.37
N GLN A 62 -5.63 -19.91 -4.05
CA GLN A 62 -5.26 -20.28 -2.69
C GLN A 62 -4.59 -19.11 -1.97
N PRO A 63 -4.89 -18.88 -0.68
CA PRO A 63 -4.23 -17.82 0.07
C PRO A 63 -2.73 -18.09 0.20
N ILE A 64 -1.91 -17.09 -0.07
CA ILE A 64 -0.46 -17.13 0.17
C ILE A 64 -0.24 -16.84 1.65
N PHE A 65 -0.51 -17.86 2.46
CA PHE A 65 -0.53 -17.80 3.92
C PHE A 65 0.02 -19.09 4.51
N ALA A 66 0.90 -18.96 5.49
CA ALA A 66 1.47 -20.07 6.23
C ALA A 66 1.56 -19.72 7.72
N TYR A 67 1.38 -20.74 8.56
CA TYR A 67 1.54 -20.64 10.00
C TYR A 67 2.33 -21.82 10.53
N LYS A 68 3.22 -21.57 11.49
CA LYS A 68 3.90 -22.64 12.23
C LYS A 68 4.10 -22.29 13.70
N ASN A 69 3.92 -23.30 14.55
CA ASN A 69 4.35 -23.25 15.94
C ASN A 69 5.82 -23.70 16.03
N TYR A 70 6.64 -23.03 16.84
CA TYR A 70 8.01 -23.47 17.09
C TYR A 70 8.50 -23.06 18.49
N VAL A 71 9.63 -23.61 18.92
CA VAL A 71 10.33 -23.23 20.15
C VAL A 71 11.59 -22.47 19.73
N ASN A 72 11.81 -21.27 20.26
CA ASN A 72 13.01 -20.50 19.94
C ASN A 72 14.24 -21.01 20.73
N ASN A 73 15.44 -20.47 20.45
CA ASN A 73 16.68 -20.86 21.11
C ASN A 73 16.66 -20.70 22.64
N SER A 74 15.75 -19.89 23.18
CA SER A 74 15.58 -19.67 24.62
C SER A 74 14.46 -20.52 25.23
N GLY A 75 13.93 -21.51 24.51
CA GLY A 75 12.89 -22.42 25.00
C GLY A 75 11.46 -21.87 24.97
N TYR A 76 11.23 -20.65 24.47
CA TYR A 76 9.89 -20.05 24.40
C TYR A 76 9.12 -20.53 23.18
N LYS A 77 7.85 -20.91 23.40
CA LYS A 77 6.91 -21.24 22.32
C LYS A 77 6.51 -19.97 21.55
N ARG A 78 6.57 -20.02 20.22
CA ARG A 78 6.24 -18.94 19.30
C ARG A 78 5.30 -19.43 18.22
N GLY A 79 4.53 -18.51 17.64
CA GLY A 79 3.78 -18.73 16.40
C GLY A 79 4.33 -17.81 15.34
N LEU A 80 4.70 -18.35 14.18
CA LEU A 80 5.09 -17.56 13.02
C LEU A 80 3.97 -17.58 12.01
N VAL A 81 3.50 -16.41 11.61
CA VAL A 81 2.72 -16.21 10.38
C VAL A 81 3.65 -15.70 9.30
N MET A 82 3.55 -16.28 8.11
CA MET A 82 4.17 -15.79 6.88
C MET A 82 3.06 -15.62 5.86
N THR A 83 2.95 -14.44 5.25
CA THR A 83 1.88 -14.16 4.29
C THR A 83 2.35 -13.15 3.27
N THR A 84 1.67 -13.12 2.13
CA THR A 84 1.78 -12.02 1.18
C THR A 84 0.50 -11.19 1.23
N MET A 85 0.64 -9.87 1.36
CA MET A 85 -0.45 -8.93 1.43
C MET A 85 -0.61 -8.20 0.10
N CYS A 86 -1.85 -8.14 -0.38
CA CYS A 86 -2.25 -7.51 -1.63
C CYS A 86 -3.23 -6.39 -1.33
N LEU A 87 -3.12 -5.31 -2.08
CA LEU A 87 -4.13 -4.25 -2.10
C LEU A 87 -5.41 -4.84 -2.69
N LYS A 88 -6.54 -4.49 -2.09
CA LYS A 88 -7.86 -4.92 -2.54
C LYS A 88 -8.66 -3.66 -2.86
N TYR A 89 -9.32 -3.64 -4.01
CA TYR A 89 -10.03 -2.46 -4.53
C TYR A 89 -11.54 -2.64 -4.53
N GLY A 90 -12.04 -3.80 -4.10
CA GLY A 90 -13.45 -4.15 -4.16
C GLY A 90 -14.00 -4.16 -5.60
N LYS A 91 -15.32 -4.31 -5.75
CA LYS A 91 -16.00 -4.12 -7.05
C LYS A 91 -16.26 -2.64 -7.34
N GLU A 92 -16.17 -1.81 -6.31
CA GLU A 92 -16.40 -0.37 -6.33
C GLU A 92 -15.40 0.39 -7.20
N ILE A 93 -14.21 -0.17 -7.46
CA ILE A 93 -13.27 0.43 -8.40
C ILE A 93 -13.82 0.47 -9.82
N GLU A 94 -14.60 -0.54 -10.23
CA GLU A 94 -15.15 -0.61 -11.59
C GLU A 94 -16.16 0.51 -11.83
N SER A 95 -17.00 0.84 -10.83
CA SER A 95 -17.95 1.94 -10.93
C SER A 95 -17.25 3.31 -10.96
N VAL A 96 -16.21 3.52 -10.14
CA VAL A 96 -15.40 4.75 -10.16
C VAL A 96 -14.69 4.92 -11.51
N ILE A 97 -14.10 3.85 -12.05
CA ILE A 97 -13.47 3.86 -13.37
C ILE A 97 -14.50 4.20 -14.45
N ALA A 98 -15.68 3.58 -14.42
CA ALA A 98 -16.74 3.83 -15.38
C ALA A 98 -17.24 5.28 -15.33
N GLU A 99 -17.39 5.85 -14.13
CA GLU A 99 -17.79 7.26 -13.93
C GLU A 99 -16.74 8.26 -14.43
N ILE A 100 -15.46 7.95 -14.29
CA ILE A 100 -14.39 8.80 -14.84
C ILE A 100 -14.37 8.66 -16.36
N LYS A 101 -14.46 7.45 -16.90
CA LYS A 101 -14.48 7.20 -18.35
C LYS A 101 -15.68 7.80 -19.07
N SER A 102 -16.83 7.94 -18.41
CA SER A 102 -17.99 8.61 -19.02
C SER A 102 -17.75 10.10 -19.26
N ARG A 103 -16.87 10.73 -18.47
CA ARG A 103 -16.45 12.13 -18.61
C ARG A 103 -15.18 12.29 -19.44
N VAL A 104 -14.26 11.34 -19.33
CA VAL A 104 -12.96 11.31 -20.00
C VAL A 104 -12.79 9.93 -20.68
N PRO A 105 -13.30 9.76 -21.92
CA PRO A 105 -13.35 8.44 -22.58
C PRO A 105 -12.00 7.71 -22.69
N ASP A 106 -10.91 8.47 -22.87
CA ASP A 106 -9.55 7.94 -22.99
C ASP A 106 -8.81 7.85 -21.65
N ALA A 107 -9.52 7.88 -20.52
CA ALA A 107 -8.90 7.86 -19.20
C ALA A 107 -8.06 6.59 -18.99
N ARG A 108 -6.83 6.80 -18.54
CA ARG A 108 -5.86 5.77 -18.17
C ARG A 108 -5.67 5.78 -16.66
N PHE A 109 -5.44 4.61 -16.08
CA PHE A 109 -5.35 4.43 -14.64
C PHE A 109 -4.02 3.77 -14.27
N ALA A 110 -3.38 4.29 -13.24
CA ALA A 110 -2.15 3.73 -12.68
C ALA A 110 -2.24 3.67 -11.15
N GLY A 111 -1.55 2.70 -10.54
CA GLY A 111 -1.34 2.72 -9.10
C GLY A 111 -0.34 3.82 -8.72
N VAL A 112 -0.63 4.58 -7.66
CA VAL A 112 0.38 5.49 -7.06
C VAL A 112 1.60 4.69 -6.57
N ALA A 113 2.82 5.22 -6.68
CA ALA A 113 3.96 4.61 -6.01
C ALA A 113 4.02 5.03 -4.54
N PHE A 114 4.25 4.07 -3.64
CA PHE A 114 4.56 4.35 -2.25
C PHE A 114 6.07 4.62 -2.12
N THR A 115 6.45 5.59 -1.29
CA THR A 115 7.86 5.80 -0.92
C THR A 115 8.23 5.13 0.38
N SER A 116 7.25 4.93 1.26
CA SER A 116 7.41 4.16 2.48
C SER A 116 6.11 3.46 2.82
N SER A 117 6.23 2.28 3.41
CA SER A 117 5.09 1.60 3.99
C SER A 117 5.48 0.89 5.30
N GLN A 118 4.60 0.95 6.29
CA GLN A 118 4.84 0.36 7.59
C GLN A 118 3.55 -0.16 8.21
N MET A 119 3.67 -1.28 8.93
CA MET A 119 2.59 -1.71 9.80
C MET A 119 2.62 -0.92 11.10
N ILE A 120 1.47 -0.38 11.47
CA ILE A 120 1.26 0.35 12.70
C ILE A 120 0.55 -0.54 13.72
N LEU A 121 1.28 -0.84 14.80
CA LEU A 121 0.79 -1.50 15.99
C LEU A 121 0.50 -0.44 17.06
N LYS A 122 -0.50 0.42 16.83
CA LYS A 122 -0.91 1.47 17.77
C LYS A 122 -1.65 0.91 19.00
N ASP A 123 -2.23 -0.27 18.87
CA ASP A 123 -2.91 -0.95 19.97
C ASP A 123 -1.89 -1.76 20.78
N GLU A 124 -1.64 -1.34 22.04
CA GLU A 124 -0.74 -2.02 22.96
C GLU A 124 -1.16 -3.48 23.20
N SER A 125 -2.45 -3.80 23.09
CA SER A 125 -2.94 -5.17 23.23
C SER A 125 -2.45 -6.06 22.08
N ILE A 126 -2.37 -5.56 20.84
CA ILE A 126 -1.82 -6.32 19.71
C ILE A 126 -0.30 -6.31 19.75
N ALA A 127 0.31 -5.16 20.04
CA ALA A 127 1.76 -5.04 20.17
C ALA A 127 2.32 -6.00 21.23
N GLY A 128 1.64 -6.12 22.37
CA GLY A 128 1.98 -7.03 23.47
C GLY A 128 1.81 -8.53 23.14
N LEU A 129 1.21 -8.88 22.00
CA LEU A 129 1.08 -10.27 21.53
C LEU A 129 2.20 -10.63 20.54
N LEU A 130 2.88 -9.64 19.97
CA LEU A 130 3.96 -9.83 19.01
C LEU A 130 5.32 -9.85 19.72
N ALA A 131 6.17 -10.76 19.28
CA ALA A 131 7.59 -10.80 19.60
C ALA A 131 8.41 -10.02 18.58
N SER A 132 8.02 -10.07 17.32
CA SER A 132 8.57 -9.27 16.23
C SER A 132 7.60 -9.24 15.03
N ASN A 133 7.82 -8.30 14.13
CA ASN A 133 7.16 -8.24 12.84
C ASN A 133 8.14 -7.78 11.77
N SER A 134 7.91 -8.20 10.53
CA SER A 134 8.63 -7.70 9.36
C SER A 134 7.59 -7.47 8.26
N CYS A 135 6.99 -6.29 8.32
CA CYS A 135 5.95 -5.80 7.40
C CYS A 135 6.21 -4.34 6.99
N ASN A 136 7.42 -3.86 7.21
CA ASN A 136 7.84 -2.50 6.88
C ASN A 136 8.73 -2.59 5.65
N HIS A 137 8.39 -1.85 4.60
CA HIS A 137 9.08 -1.91 3.31
C HIS A 137 9.42 -0.51 2.80
N PRO A 138 10.68 -0.26 2.43
CA PRO A 138 11.08 0.99 1.78
C PRO A 138 10.68 0.95 0.30
N GLY A 139 9.80 1.85 -0.11
CA GLY A 139 9.32 1.94 -1.48
C GLY A 139 8.50 0.75 -1.97
N GLY A 140 7.75 0.96 -3.05
CA GLY A 140 6.97 -0.08 -3.72
C GLY A 140 5.90 0.54 -4.61
N VAL A 141 5.38 -0.21 -5.57
CA VAL A 141 4.29 0.26 -6.43
C VAL A 141 2.96 -0.27 -5.89
N ILE A 142 1.91 0.56 -5.94
CA ILE A 142 0.54 0.09 -5.73
C ILE A 142 0.23 -1.04 -6.71
N GLY A 143 -0.18 -2.19 -6.16
CA GLY A 143 -0.44 -3.41 -6.91
C GLY A 143 0.67 -4.46 -6.76
N GLN A 144 1.80 -4.09 -6.16
CA GLN A 144 2.83 -5.07 -5.78
C GLN A 144 2.45 -5.78 -4.49
N GLU A 145 2.74 -7.07 -4.50
CA GLU A 145 2.66 -7.96 -3.36
C GLU A 145 3.65 -7.56 -2.27
N GLN A 146 3.19 -7.56 -1.00
CA GLN A 146 4.02 -7.22 0.16
C GLN A 146 4.22 -8.47 1.02
N ALA A 147 5.46 -8.95 1.13
CA ALA A 147 5.78 -10.05 2.01
C ALA A 147 5.74 -9.59 3.47
N CYS A 148 4.97 -10.30 4.29
CA CYS A 148 4.72 -9.96 5.68
C CYS A 148 5.03 -11.17 6.57
N SER A 149 5.69 -10.93 7.70
CA SER A 149 5.82 -11.94 8.75
C SER A 149 5.55 -11.39 10.14
N PHE A 150 4.91 -12.21 10.95
CA PHE A 150 4.53 -11.88 12.32
C PHE A 150 4.97 -13.02 13.22
N VAL A 151 5.82 -12.72 14.21
CA VAL A 151 6.17 -13.68 15.25
C VAL A 151 5.38 -13.34 16.49
N PHE A 152 4.45 -14.19 16.87
CA PHE A 152 3.72 -14.09 18.12
C PHE A 152 4.55 -14.65 19.29
N ASN A 153 4.41 -14.02 20.45
CA ASN A 153 4.89 -14.58 21.71
C ASN A 153 3.98 -15.73 22.21
N SER A 154 4.33 -16.34 23.33
CA SER A 154 3.57 -17.48 23.88
C SER A 154 2.08 -17.16 24.09
N ASN A 155 1.76 -15.93 24.48
CA ASN A 155 0.38 -15.48 24.68
C ASN A 155 -0.29 -15.16 23.34
N GLY A 156 0.37 -14.35 22.51
CA GLY A 156 -0.11 -13.99 21.17
C GLY A 156 -0.43 -15.18 20.29
N ARG A 157 0.39 -16.23 20.37
CA ARG A 157 0.18 -17.49 19.66
C ARG A 157 -1.14 -18.14 20.06
N LYS A 158 -1.45 -18.18 21.36
CA LYS A 158 -2.72 -18.73 21.87
C LYS A 158 -3.89 -17.88 21.40
N VAL A 159 -3.82 -16.56 21.59
CA VAL A 159 -4.88 -15.62 21.20
C VAL A 159 -5.16 -15.72 19.71
N PHE A 160 -4.12 -15.67 18.87
CA PHE A 160 -4.25 -15.77 17.42
C PHE A 160 -4.91 -17.08 16.98
N THR A 161 -4.45 -18.21 17.53
CA THR A 161 -5.05 -19.51 17.23
C THR A 161 -6.53 -19.55 17.61
N GLU A 162 -6.91 -19.06 18.80
CA GLU A 162 -8.30 -19.07 19.24
C GLU A 162 -9.17 -18.12 18.40
N LEU A 163 -8.68 -16.92 18.05
CA LEU A 163 -9.36 -16.00 17.15
C LEU A 163 -9.68 -16.67 15.81
N MET A 164 -8.69 -17.32 15.20
CA MET A 164 -8.87 -18.00 13.91
C MET A 164 -9.89 -19.14 14.00
N LYS A 165 -9.87 -19.95 15.08
CA LYS A 165 -10.85 -21.03 15.30
C LYS A 165 -12.28 -20.51 15.35
N VAL A 166 -12.51 -19.45 16.12
CA VAL A 166 -13.86 -18.86 16.27
C VAL A 166 -14.28 -17.97 15.09
N GLY A 167 -13.44 -17.82 14.05
CA GLY A 167 -13.78 -17.04 12.86
C GLY A 167 -13.49 -15.54 12.97
N LEU A 168 -12.75 -15.12 14.00
CA LEU A 168 -12.29 -13.75 14.12
C LEU A 168 -10.94 -13.59 13.42
N GLY A 169 -10.90 -12.70 12.43
CA GLY A 169 -9.68 -12.33 11.72
C GLY A 169 -8.79 -11.38 12.53
N LEU A 170 -7.52 -11.31 12.14
CA LEU A 170 -6.60 -10.28 12.61
C LEU A 170 -6.71 -9.05 11.70
N VAL A 171 -6.94 -7.90 12.30
CA VAL A 171 -6.94 -6.60 11.60
C VAL A 171 -5.74 -5.78 12.08
N LEU A 172 -4.93 -5.35 11.13
CA LEU A 172 -3.72 -4.56 11.34
C LEU A 172 -3.90 -3.22 10.64
N ASN A 173 -3.37 -2.15 11.23
CA ASN A 173 -3.33 -0.86 10.55
C ASN A 173 -2.03 -0.79 9.75
N PHE A 174 -2.13 -0.46 8.48
CA PHE A 174 -1.00 -0.27 7.60
C PHE A 174 -0.97 1.18 7.14
N GLU A 175 0.17 1.81 7.30
CA GLU A 175 0.41 3.19 6.89
C GLU A 175 1.31 3.20 5.67
N TYR A 176 0.98 4.04 4.69
CA TYR A 176 1.84 4.29 3.55
C TYR A 176 1.91 5.76 3.21
N THR A 177 3.02 6.16 2.60
CA THR A 177 3.25 7.52 2.11
C THR A 177 3.38 7.49 0.60
N ILE A 178 2.70 8.43 -0.06
CA ILE A 178 2.85 8.70 -1.50
C ILE A 178 3.46 10.08 -1.69
N HIS A 179 4.23 10.24 -2.77
CA HIS A 179 4.66 11.55 -3.26
C HIS A 179 3.76 12.00 -4.39
N GLY A 180 3.51 13.30 -4.43
CA GLY A 180 2.73 13.94 -5.46
C GLY A 180 2.99 15.44 -5.42
N VAL A 181 2.00 16.18 -5.88
CA VAL A 181 2.00 17.63 -5.82
C VAL A 181 0.71 18.15 -5.20
N ARG A 182 0.71 19.40 -4.77
CA ARG A 182 -0.51 20.14 -4.41
C ARG A 182 -0.68 21.31 -5.36
N ARG A 183 -1.89 21.50 -5.88
CA ARG A 183 -2.20 22.73 -6.62
C ARG A 183 -2.29 23.90 -5.65
N ASN A 184 -1.53 24.95 -5.90
CA ASN A 184 -1.55 26.17 -5.09
C ASN A 184 -2.53 27.21 -5.66
N ALA A 185 -2.78 28.27 -4.89
CA ALA A 185 -3.73 29.32 -5.26
C ALA A 185 -3.34 30.10 -6.52
N ALA A 186 -2.05 30.07 -6.91
CA ALA A 186 -1.56 30.67 -8.15
C ALA A 186 -1.75 29.75 -9.37
N GLY A 187 -2.33 28.56 -9.20
CA GLY A 187 -2.56 27.59 -10.26
C GLY A 187 -1.35 26.70 -10.59
N GLY A 188 -0.21 26.92 -9.92
CA GLY A 188 0.98 26.08 -10.01
C GLY A 188 0.93 24.86 -9.09
N PHE A 189 2.02 24.10 -9.06
CA PHE A 189 2.16 22.88 -8.27
C PHE A 189 3.37 22.96 -7.34
N ASP A 190 3.17 22.58 -6.09
CA ASP A 190 4.24 22.43 -5.08
C ASP A 190 4.38 20.95 -4.69
N ASP A 191 5.62 20.49 -4.48
CA ASP A 191 5.89 19.12 -4.04
C ASP A 191 5.18 18.82 -2.72
N ALA A 192 4.60 17.62 -2.64
CA ALA A 192 3.88 17.19 -1.44
C ALA A 192 4.01 15.69 -1.21
N SER A 193 3.79 15.31 0.05
CA SER A 193 3.59 13.93 0.45
C SER A 193 2.26 13.81 1.20
N GLY A 194 1.61 12.66 1.05
CA GLY A 194 0.39 12.30 1.78
C GLY A 194 0.59 10.97 2.48
N THR A 195 0.20 10.91 3.75
CA THR A 195 0.22 9.69 4.57
C THR A 195 -1.19 9.15 4.69
N PHE A 196 -1.36 7.86 4.41
CA PHE A 196 -2.64 7.18 4.34
C PHE A 196 -2.61 5.94 5.23
N TYR A 197 -3.80 5.53 5.68
CA TYR A 197 -3.98 4.39 6.57
C TYR A 197 -4.99 3.43 5.96
N VAL A 198 -4.66 2.15 5.97
CA VAL A 198 -5.51 1.09 5.45
C VAL A 198 -5.59 -0.08 6.41
N ALA A 199 -6.74 -0.73 6.45
CA ALA A 199 -6.91 -1.96 7.20
C ALA A 199 -6.31 -3.12 6.40
N ALA A 200 -5.33 -3.80 6.98
CA ALA A 200 -4.75 -5.05 6.53
C ALA A 200 -5.43 -6.20 7.29
N ARG A 201 -6.11 -7.10 6.57
CA ARG A 201 -6.95 -8.16 7.17
C ARG A 201 -6.40 -9.54 6.85
N ILE A 202 -6.31 -10.39 7.87
CA ILE A 202 -6.08 -11.84 7.76
C ILE A 202 -7.29 -12.51 8.37
N MET A 203 -8.05 -13.26 7.58
CA MET A 203 -9.32 -13.85 7.99
C MET A 203 -9.21 -15.37 8.15
N LYS A 204 -10.22 -16.01 8.75
CA LYS A 204 -10.25 -17.47 8.91
C LYS A 204 -10.15 -18.19 7.57
N GLU A 205 -10.74 -17.64 6.53
CA GLU A 205 -10.74 -18.19 5.17
C GLU A 205 -9.32 -18.33 4.60
N ASP A 206 -8.39 -17.48 5.07
CA ASP A 206 -6.98 -17.49 4.65
C ASP A 206 -6.19 -18.62 5.33
N ALA A 207 -6.69 -19.14 6.46
CA ALA A 207 -6.06 -20.21 7.24
C ALA A 207 -6.71 -21.59 7.02
N THR A 208 -7.59 -21.72 6.03
CA THR A 208 -8.42 -22.92 5.80
C THR A 208 -7.65 -24.22 5.57
N ARG A 209 -6.35 -24.16 5.26
CA ARG A 209 -5.50 -25.36 5.03
C ARG A 209 -4.59 -25.70 6.20
N ILE A 210 -4.75 -25.04 7.34
CA ILE A 210 -3.84 -25.15 8.49
C ILE A 210 -4.63 -25.74 9.66
N PRO A 211 -4.51 -27.06 9.93
CA PRO A 211 -5.31 -27.75 10.94
C PRO A 211 -5.19 -27.13 12.34
N GLU A 212 -4.05 -26.55 12.68
CA GLU A 212 -3.83 -25.91 13.99
C GLU A 212 -4.67 -24.64 14.20
N LEU A 213 -5.23 -24.08 13.13
CA LEU A 213 -6.03 -22.85 13.13
C LEU A 213 -7.52 -23.11 12.86
N GLN A 214 -7.93 -24.39 12.72
CA GLN A 214 -9.32 -24.82 12.59
C GLN A 214 -9.92 -25.21 13.95
#